data_AF-A0A7C7DWQ1-F1
#
_entry.id   AF-A0A7C7DWQ1-F1
#
_cell.length_a   1.000
_cell.length_b   1.000
_cell.length_c   1.000
_cell.angle_alpha   90.00
_cell.angle_beta   90.00
_cell.angle_gamma   90.00
#
_symmetry.space_group_name_H-M   'P 1'
#
loop_
_entity.id
_entity.type
_entity.pdbx_description
1 polymer ?
#
loop_
_entity_poly.entity_id
_entity_poly.type
_entity_poly.pdbx_seq_one_letter_code
_entity_poly.pdbx_strand_id
1 'polypeptide(L)'
;MPRRQEHLRAAKILLGHADPLVHRLMDQSMERLGPRYRYVTHNMEYIRAIRQLFGEEAVLEATLHLLQDWGIIEESDYSFGLSRRRPGRTKA
;
A
#
# COMPACT_ATOMS: atom_id res chain seq x y z
N MET A 1 -4.37 -11.94 3.27
CA MET A 1 -3.77 -10.88 2.44
C MET A 1 -4.82 -9.81 2.24
N PRO A 2 -4.52 -8.57 2.62
CA PRO A 2 -5.35 -7.44 2.27
C PRO A 2 -5.62 -7.41 0.77
N ARG A 3 -6.79 -6.88 0.38
CA ARG A 3 -7.09 -6.68 -1.04
C ARG A 3 -6.28 -5.50 -1.54
N ARG A 4 -5.96 -5.47 -2.84
CA ARG A 4 -5.32 -4.30 -3.49
C ARG A 4 -6.00 -2.96 -3.18
N GLN A 5 -7.33 -2.96 -3.04
CA GLN A 5 -8.08 -1.76 -2.63
C GLN A 5 -7.77 -1.30 -1.21
N GLU A 6 -7.53 -2.22 -0.28
CA GLU A 6 -7.16 -1.91 1.11
C GLU A 6 -5.73 -1.35 1.18
N HIS A 7 -4.81 -1.88 0.38
CA HIS A 7 -3.48 -1.30 0.24
C HIS A 7 -3.50 0.13 -0.30
N LEU A 8 -4.21 0.36 -1.40
CA LEU A 8 -4.36 1.69 -1.98
C LEU A 8 -5.01 2.67 -1.01
N ARG A 9 -5.99 2.21 -0.23
CA ARG A 9 -6.65 3.02 0.80
C ARG A 9 -5.67 3.39 1.92
N ALA A 10 -4.91 2.42 2.43
CA ALA A 10 -3.90 2.66 3.45
C ALA A 10 -2.85 3.66 2.98
N ALA A 11 -2.32 3.49 1.76
CA ALA A 11 -1.37 4.42 1.15
C ALA A 11 -1.94 5.84 1.07
N LYS A 12 -3.17 6.01 0.57
CA LYS A 12 -3.82 7.33 0.52
C LYS A 12 -3.93 8.01 1.88
N ILE A 13 -4.20 7.24 2.94
CA ILE A 13 -4.39 7.78 4.29
C ILE A 13 -3.05 8.07 4.97
N LEU A 14 -2.11 7.12 4.91
CA LEU A 14 -0.86 7.17 5.67
C LEU A 14 0.26 7.93 4.95
N LEU A 15 0.30 7.85 3.62
CA LEU A 15 1.35 8.46 2.79
C LEU A 15 0.86 9.70 2.02
N GLY A 16 -0.46 9.95 2.01
CA GLY A 16 -1.08 11.05 1.25
C GLY A 16 -1.17 10.81 -0.26
N HIS A 17 -0.56 9.73 -0.76
CA HIS A 17 -0.60 9.31 -2.16
C HIS A 17 -0.81 7.80 -2.27
N ALA A 18 -1.05 7.33 -3.49
CA ALA A 18 -1.12 5.92 -3.80
C ALA A 18 -0.90 5.76 -5.30
N ASP A 19 0.11 4.98 -5.67
CA ASP A 19 0.51 4.57 -6.99
C ASP A 19 0.07 3.12 -7.28
N PRO A 20 -1.00 2.95 -8.08
CA PRO A 20 -1.48 1.64 -8.49
C PRO A 20 -0.47 0.78 -9.24
N LEU A 21 0.60 1.36 -9.81
CA LEU A 21 1.68 0.64 -10.48
C LEU A 21 2.58 -0.08 -9.50
N VAL A 22 2.96 0.57 -8.38
CA VAL A 22 3.80 -0.04 -7.34
C VAL A 22 3.09 -1.28 -6.78
N HIS A 23 1.81 -1.18 -6.45
CA HIS A 23 1.04 -2.34 -6.00
C HIS A 23 0.97 -3.47 -7.03
N ARG A 24 0.78 -3.16 -8.33
CA ARG A 24 0.80 -4.19 -9.37
C ARG A 24 2.15 -4.90 -9.45
N LEU A 25 3.26 -4.18 -9.31
CA LEU A 25 4.60 -4.78 -9.32
C LEU A 25 4.80 -5.70 -8.11
N MET A 26 4.36 -5.28 -6.93
CA MET A 26 4.45 -6.09 -5.71
C MET A 26 3.63 -7.39 -5.82
N ASP A 27 2.42 -7.31 -6.38
CA ASP A 27 1.50 -8.46 -6.53
C ASP A 27 1.88 -9.39 -7.71
N GLN A 28 2.71 -8.91 -8.65
CA GLN A 28 2.96 -9.57 -9.94
C GLN A 28 3.46 -11.01 -9.83
N SER A 29 4.32 -11.31 -8.85
CA SER A 29 4.87 -12.67 -8.68
C SER A 29 3.78 -13.66 -8.30
N MET A 30 2.88 -13.26 -7.40
CA MET A 30 1.76 -14.08 -6.96
C MET A 30 0.73 -14.23 -8.08
N GLU A 31 0.42 -13.15 -8.80
CA GLU A 31 -0.54 -13.18 -9.91
C GLU A 31 -0.09 -14.10 -11.06
N ARG A 32 1.21 -14.12 -11.37
CA ARG A 32 1.74 -14.88 -12.51
C ARG A 32 2.20 -16.30 -12.17
N LEU A 33 2.78 -16.49 -10.99
CA LEU A 33 3.45 -17.74 -10.62
C LEU A 33 2.75 -18.46 -9.47
N GLY A 34 1.83 -17.79 -8.78
CA GLY A 34 1.08 -18.30 -7.65
C GLY A 34 1.68 -17.92 -6.28
N PRO A 35 0.94 -18.16 -5.18
CA PRO A 35 1.25 -17.61 -3.86
C PRO A 35 2.62 -18.01 -3.30
N ARG A 36 3.14 -19.19 -3.68
CA ARG A 36 4.46 -19.67 -3.23
C ARG A 36 5.60 -18.75 -3.67
N TYR A 37 5.43 -18.00 -4.75
CA TYR A 37 6.47 -17.13 -5.33
C TYR A 37 6.47 -15.70 -4.77
N ARG A 38 5.64 -15.41 -3.76
CA ARG A 38 5.58 -14.11 -3.10
C ARG A 38 6.95 -13.60 -2.66
N TYR A 39 7.84 -14.49 -2.22
CA TYR A 39 9.19 -14.13 -1.80
C TYR A 39 10.01 -13.42 -2.88
N VAL A 40 9.65 -13.53 -4.17
CA VAL A 40 10.33 -12.87 -5.29
C VAL A 40 10.14 -11.35 -5.26
N THR A 41 8.93 -10.89 -4.93
CA THR A 41 8.61 -9.45 -4.85
C THR A 41 8.57 -8.93 -3.42
N HIS A 42 8.45 -9.83 -2.43
CA HIS A 42 8.36 -9.47 -1.02
C HIS A 42 9.69 -9.60 -0.27
N ASN A 43 10.70 -8.89 -0.74
CA ASN A 43 12.02 -8.87 -0.13
C ASN A 43 12.72 -7.51 -0.31
N MET A 44 13.79 -7.29 0.45
CA MET A 44 14.51 -6.01 0.45
C MET A 44 15.23 -5.70 -0.87
N GLU A 45 15.66 -6.70 -1.63
CA GLU A 45 16.28 -6.46 -2.93
C GLU A 45 15.26 -5.91 -3.93
N TYR A 46 14.01 -6.38 -3.87
CA TYR A 46 12.93 -5.86 -4.70
C TYR A 46 12.56 -4.41 -4.31
N ILE A 47 12.56 -4.08 -3.01
CA ILE A 47 12.39 -2.70 -2.54
C ILE A 47 13.51 -1.79 -3.06
N ARG A 48 14.77 -2.26 -3.05
CA ARG A 48 15.89 -1.51 -3.63
C ARG A 48 15.74 -1.32 -5.14
N ALA A 49 15.24 -2.32 -5.85
CA ALA A 49 14.95 -2.19 -7.28
C ALA A 49 13.85 -1.13 -7.54
N ILE A 50 12.77 -1.14 -6.73
CA ILE A 50 11.72 -0.12 -6.79
C ILE A 50 12.29 1.28 -6.56
N ARG A 51 13.18 1.46 -5.57
CA ARG A 51 13.89 2.74 -5.33
C ARG A 51 14.60 3.25 -6.58
N GLN A 52 15.37 2.38 -7.23
CA GLN A 52 16.17 2.76 -8.40
C GLN A 52 15.30 3.17 -9.59
N LEU A 53 14.12 2.56 -9.73
CA LEU A 53 13.22 2.79 -10.86
C LEU A 53 12.27 3.97 -10.65
N PHE A 54 11.79 4.17 -9.41
CA PHE A 54 10.65 5.05 -9.12
C PHE A 54 10.91 6.06 -7.99
N GLY A 55 12.07 6.02 -7.34
CA GLY A 55 12.45 6.95 -6.27
C GLY A 55 11.88 6.58 -4.89
N GLU A 56 12.06 7.50 -3.93
CA GLU A 56 11.76 7.23 -2.51
C GLU A 56 10.26 7.14 -2.19
N GLU A 57 9.38 7.86 -2.90
CA GLU A 57 7.94 7.77 -2.66
C GLU A 57 7.42 6.34 -2.94
N ALA A 58 7.87 5.74 -4.03
CA ALA A 58 7.53 4.35 -4.35
C ALA A 58 8.09 3.35 -3.33
N VAL A 59 9.23 3.66 -2.70
CA VAL A 59 9.78 2.83 -1.61
C VAL A 59 8.87 2.87 -0.39
N LEU A 60 8.37 4.04 0.00
CA LEU A 60 7.43 4.16 1.11
C LEU A 60 6.17 3.34 0.85
N GLU A 61 5.63 3.42 -0.37
CA GLU A 61 4.43 2.70 -0.76
C GLU A 61 4.65 1.17 -0.81
N ALA A 62 5.76 0.72 -1.41
CA ALA A 62 6.11 -0.69 -1.44
C ALA A 62 6.39 -1.26 -0.04
N THR A 63 7.02 -0.45 0.83
CA THR A 63 7.26 -0.83 2.23
C THR A 63 5.95 -0.94 3.00
N LEU A 64 5.05 0.04 2.86
CA LEU A 64 3.73 -0.02 3.49
C LEU A 64 2.94 -1.25 3.02
N HIS A 65 2.97 -1.55 1.72
CA HIS A 65 2.36 -2.75 1.17
C HIS A 65 2.87 -4.00 1.89
N LEU A 66 4.19 -4.19 2.03
CA LEU A 66 4.78 -5.32 2.77
C LEU A 66 4.30 -5.41 4.22
N LEU A 67 4.28 -4.28 4.93
CA LEU A 67 3.86 -4.24 6.33
C LEU A 67 2.41 -4.68 6.50
N GLN A 68 1.52 -4.25 5.61
CA GLN A 68 0.12 -4.71 5.60
C GLN A 68 0.02 -6.20 5.28
N ASP A 69 0.83 -6.65 4.33
CA ASP A 69 0.87 -8.02 3.87
C ASP A 69 1.45 -9.01 4.90
N TRP A 70 2.19 -8.49 5.88
CA TRP A 70 2.67 -9.19 7.07
C TRP A 70 1.76 -9.02 8.30
N GLY A 71 0.68 -8.24 8.21
CA GLY A 71 -0.21 -7.96 9.34
C GLY A 71 0.42 -7.06 10.41
N ILE A 72 1.47 -6.31 10.08
CA ILE A 72 2.07 -5.31 10.97
C ILE A 72 1.24 -4.03 10.99
N ILE A 73 0.63 -3.70 9.83
CA ILE A 73 -0.29 -2.58 9.68
C ILE A 73 -1.65 -3.13 9.22
N GLU A 74 -2.67 -2.97 10.05
CA GLU A 74 -4.04 -3.40 9.81
C GLU A 74 -4.97 -2.20 9.62
N GLU A 75 -6.21 -2.43 9.15
CA GLU A 75 -7.18 -1.34 8.92
C GLU A 75 -7.45 -0.50 10.18
N SER A 76 -7.42 -1.13 11.36
CA SER A 76 -7.55 -0.44 12.65
C SER A 76 -6.54 0.68 12.82
N ASP A 77 -5.32 0.52 12.29
CA ASP A 77 -4.20 1.45 12.47
C ASP A 77 -4.33 2.73 11.64
N TYR A 78 -5.29 2.80 10.71
CA TYR A 78 -5.49 3.99 9.87
C TYR A 78 -6.97 4.35 9.67
N SER A 79 -7.87 3.67 10.37
CA SER A 79 -9.32 3.92 10.35
C SER A 79 -9.74 5.29 10.92
N PHE A 80 -8.90 5.96 11.71
CA PHE A 80 -9.19 7.27 12.30
C PHE A 80 -9.31 8.42 11.27
N GLY A 81 -8.81 8.23 10.04
CA GLY A 81 -8.91 9.21 8.95
C GLY A 81 -10.33 9.40 8.38
N LEU A 82 -11.29 8.56 8.74
CA LEU A 82 -12.64 8.54 8.17
C LEU A 82 -13.61 9.58 8.77
N SER A 83 -13.27 10.21 9.89
CA SER A 83 -14.22 11.01 10.70
C SER A 83 -14.18 12.54 10.51
N ARG A 84 -13.56 13.10 9.46
CA ARG A 84 -13.42 14.57 9.31
C ARG A 84 -14.06 15.25 8.09
N ARG A 85 -15.03 14.61 7.42
CA ARG A 85 -16.00 15.37 6.61
C ARG A 85 -17.27 15.60 7.42
N ARG A 86 -17.26 16.62 8.30
CA ARG A 86 -18.51 17.27 8.71
C ARG A 86 -19.05 18.00 7.46
N PRO A 87 -20.23 17.65 6.92
CA PRO A 87 -20.87 18.51 5.96
C PRO A 87 -21.11 19.85 6.65
N GLY A 88 -20.72 20.94 5.98
CA GLY A 88 -20.91 22.29 6.49
C GLY A 88 -22.35 22.48 6.95
N ARG A 89 -22.52 22.92 8.19
CA ARG A 89 -23.77 23.53 8.64
C ARG A 89 -24.02 24.73 7.72
N THR A 90 -24.86 24.56 6.72
CA THR A 90 -25.50 25.67 6.02
C THR A 90 -26.31 26.40 7.08
N LYS A 91 -25.87 27.61 7.45
CA LYS A 91 -26.72 28.53 8.20
C LYS A 91 -27.81 29.00 7.24
N ALA A 92 -29.05 28.68 7.58
CA ALA A 92 -30.24 29.42 7.17
C ALA A 92 -30.81 30.07 8.43
#